data_AF-A0A7V1BSF8-F1
#
_entry.id   AF-A0A7V1BSF8-F1
#
_cell.length_a   1.000
_cell.length_b   1.000
_cell.length_c   1.000
_cell.angle_alpha   90.00
_cell.angle_beta   90.00
_cell.angle_gamma   90.00
#
_symmetry.space_group_name_H-M   'P 1'
#
loop_
_entity.id
_entity.type
_entity.pdbx_description
1 polymer ?
#
loop_
_entity_poly.entity_id
_entity_poly.type
_entity_poly.pdbx_seq_one_letter_code
_entity_poly.pdbx_strand_id
1 'polypeptide(L)'
;EQNKRAITAFTYNAGYTGMVDSLWTLGKRLKIRGIHNPFEPILQSVEEEHLYKAKESFEHAAHKIITRGTPKKLPPMIVCFLGRGKTAKGAREMFDLLPHEDITIDRLQDVFENGSRNKLYALHISRDTIFRLNKNALHLKEKYDALTPGEKRSFYGKNPRYFESNLDKVLPYITVLMNCITWSPEYPRTITKSMMNSIYKNFQTLQVIGDITCDPNGSIEFSKEMWIDDPVFIYNPLTGNIKDGFEGKGIAVMAVTNLPCEFSADASTQFSENIYPFLKNIVSADYKSTIDESGLMPDIRRAVILWKGQFTERYKYMNDYLTQLAT
;
A
#
# COMPACT_ATOMS: atom_id res chain seq x y z
N GLU A 1 29.08 -4.15 0.51
CA GLU A 1 27.79 -4.76 0.13
C GLU A 1 26.79 -3.65 -0.19
N GLN A 2 26.64 -3.33 -1.48
CA GLN A 2 25.81 -2.21 -1.93
C GLN A 2 24.31 -2.53 -1.73
N ASN A 3 23.59 -1.54 -1.22
CA ASN A 3 22.15 -1.53 -0.98
C ASN A 3 21.37 -2.32 -2.04
N LYS A 4 20.68 -3.38 -1.58
CA LYS A 4 19.76 -4.25 -2.32
C LYS A 4 18.58 -3.47 -2.93
N ARG A 5 18.82 -2.66 -3.96
CA ARG A 5 17.77 -1.96 -4.70
C ARG A 5 17.37 -2.84 -5.88
N ALA A 6 16.10 -3.27 -5.93
CA ALA A 6 15.56 -3.86 -7.15
C ALA A 6 15.70 -2.84 -8.29
N ILE A 7 16.37 -3.27 -9.37
CA ILE A 7 16.79 -2.44 -10.52
C ILE A 7 15.56 -1.82 -11.20
N THR A 8 14.52 -2.62 -11.42
CA THR A 8 13.23 -2.16 -11.94
C THR A 8 12.10 -2.71 -11.07
N ALA A 9 11.02 -1.95 -10.89
CA ALA A 9 9.80 -2.42 -10.26
C ALA A 9 8.66 -1.43 -10.57
N PHE A 10 7.45 -1.94 -10.74
CA PHE A 10 6.24 -1.13 -10.88
C PHE A 10 5.67 -0.62 -9.55
N THR A 11 6.38 -0.88 -8.45
CA THR A 11 5.90 -0.60 -7.09
C THR A 11 5.69 0.89 -6.82
N TYR A 12 6.45 1.79 -7.44
CA TYR A 12 6.16 3.24 -7.36
C TYR A 12 4.85 3.58 -8.05
N ASN A 13 4.63 3.07 -9.27
CA ASN A 13 3.40 3.29 -10.05
C ASN A 13 2.16 2.71 -9.37
N ALA A 14 2.29 1.56 -8.69
CA ALA A 14 1.21 1.03 -7.84
C ALA A 14 0.86 2.01 -6.71
N GLY A 15 1.87 2.68 -6.13
CA GLY A 15 1.67 3.73 -5.14
C GLY A 15 0.96 4.97 -5.70
N TYR A 16 1.41 5.47 -6.86
CA TYR A 16 0.79 6.63 -7.52
C TYR A 16 -0.69 6.37 -7.79
N THR A 17 -0.97 5.28 -8.49
CA THR A 17 -2.32 4.86 -8.87
C THR A 17 -3.18 4.63 -7.63
N GLY A 18 -2.66 3.87 -6.66
CA GLY A 18 -3.40 3.56 -5.44
C GLY A 18 -3.80 4.80 -4.65
N MET A 19 -2.97 5.86 -4.62
CA MET A 19 -3.35 7.12 -3.97
C MET A 19 -4.42 7.88 -4.74
N VAL A 20 -4.30 7.97 -6.06
CA VAL A 20 -5.30 8.60 -6.94
C VAL A 20 -6.65 7.93 -6.76
N ASP A 21 -6.70 6.61 -6.93
CA ASP A 21 -7.95 5.84 -6.85
C ASP A 21 -8.54 5.84 -5.45
N SER A 22 -7.72 5.91 -4.40
CA SER A 22 -8.22 6.02 -3.02
C SER A 22 -8.90 7.37 -2.76
N LEU A 23 -8.35 8.48 -3.28
CA LEU A 23 -8.99 9.79 -3.14
C LEU A 23 -10.17 9.97 -4.09
N TRP A 24 -10.11 9.42 -5.29
CA TRP A 24 -11.27 9.29 -6.17
C TRP A 24 -12.39 8.51 -5.47
N THR A 25 -12.07 7.37 -4.87
CA THR A 25 -13.01 6.56 -4.08
C THR A 25 -13.60 7.37 -2.94
N LEU A 26 -12.78 8.12 -2.19
CA LEU A 26 -13.26 9.00 -1.12
C LEU A 26 -14.22 10.07 -1.68
N GLY A 27 -13.84 10.72 -2.79
CA GLY A 27 -14.64 11.76 -3.43
C GLY A 27 -16.02 11.26 -3.85
N LYS A 28 -16.06 10.12 -4.55
CA LYS A 28 -17.31 9.44 -4.94
C LYS A 28 -18.12 9.03 -3.72
N ARG A 29 -17.48 8.45 -2.71
CA ARG A 29 -18.14 7.93 -1.49
C ARG A 29 -18.82 9.05 -0.71
N LEU A 30 -18.15 10.18 -0.55
CA LEU A 30 -18.71 11.35 0.14
C LEU A 30 -19.83 11.99 -0.68
N LYS A 31 -19.68 12.07 -2.01
CA LYS A 31 -20.72 12.59 -2.90
C LYS A 31 -22.01 11.78 -2.84
N ILE A 32 -21.93 10.45 -2.89
CA ILE A 32 -23.09 9.55 -2.76
C ILE A 32 -23.81 9.74 -1.42
N ARG A 33 -23.08 10.13 -0.37
CA ARG A 33 -23.64 10.45 0.95
C ARG A 33 -24.15 11.90 1.08
N GLY A 34 -24.21 12.65 -0.02
CA GLY A 34 -24.64 14.06 -0.01
C GLY A 34 -23.65 14.98 0.73
N ILE A 35 -22.36 14.68 0.65
CA ILE A 35 -21.28 15.48 1.25
C ILE A 35 -20.40 16.03 0.13
N HIS A 36 -20.54 17.33 -0.14
CA HIS A 36 -19.63 18.05 -1.03
C HIS A 36 -18.22 18.04 -0.49
N ASN A 37 -17.25 17.77 -1.36
CA ASN A 37 -15.86 17.54 -0.95
C ASN A 37 -14.85 17.97 -2.02
N PRO A 38 -13.59 18.25 -1.65
CA PRO A 38 -12.59 18.76 -2.58
C PRO A 38 -12.09 17.73 -3.60
N PHE A 39 -12.31 16.44 -3.35
CA PHE A 39 -11.81 15.33 -4.18
C PHE A 39 -12.76 14.95 -5.32
N GLU A 40 -13.97 15.51 -5.39
CA GLU A 40 -14.93 15.22 -6.48
C GLU A 40 -14.39 15.34 -7.92
N PRO A 41 -13.45 16.26 -8.24
CA PRO A 41 -12.88 16.36 -9.59
C PRO A 41 -11.84 15.30 -9.93
N ILE A 42 -11.25 14.63 -8.93
CA ILE A 42 -10.26 13.58 -9.17
C ILE A 42 -11.00 12.44 -9.86
N LEU A 43 -10.47 11.96 -10.98
CA LEU A 43 -10.99 10.79 -11.70
C LEU A 43 -10.23 9.53 -11.28
N GLN A 44 -10.74 8.37 -11.69
CA GLN A 44 -9.98 7.13 -11.55
C GLN A 44 -8.70 7.24 -12.38
N SER A 45 -7.60 6.62 -11.94
CA SER A 45 -6.32 6.67 -12.65
C SER A 45 -6.42 6.30 -14.13
N VAL A 46 -7.18 5.24 -14.47
CA VAL A 46 -7.39 4.85 -15.87
C VAL A 46 -8.08 5.95 -16.71
N GLU A 47 -8.96 6.75 -16.10
CA GLU A 47 -9.65 7.87 -16.74
C GLU A 47 -8.79 9.13 -16.83
N GLU A 48 -7.84 9.31 -15.92
CA GLU A 48 -6.84 10.39 -15.98
C GLU A 48 -5.83 10.16 -17.12
N GLU A 49 -5.69 8.92 -17.63
CA GLU A 49 -4.79 8.45 -18.70
C GLU A 49 -3.28 8.56 -18.41
N HIS A 50 -2.86 9.68 -17.82
CA HIS A 50 -1.47 10.03 -17.57
C HIS A 50 -1.26 10.54 -16.16
N LEU A 51 -0.09 10.22 -15.59
CA LEU A 51 0.24 10.63 -14.23
C LEU A 51 0.23 12.17 -14.06
N TYR A 52 0.65 12.93 -15.07
CA TYR A 52 0.67 14.40 -14.96
C TYR A 52 -0.73 15.01 -14.85
N LYS A 53 -1.75 14.46 -15.55
CA LYS A 53 -3.14 14.91 -15.45
C LYS A 53 -3.70 14.67 -14.04
N ALA A 54 -3.40 13.50 -13.48
CA ALA A 54 -3.75 13.20 -12.09
C ALA A 54 -3.09 14.18 -11.09
N LYS A 55 -1.86 14.65 -11.36
CA LYS A 55 -1.21 15.69 -10.54
C LYS A 55 -1.95 17.03 -10.64
N GLU A 56 -2.37 17.44 -11.83
CA GLU A 56 -3.19 18.66 -12.01
C GLU A 56 -4.52 18.56 -11.25
N SER A 57 -5.19 17.39 -11.29
CA SER A 57 -6.40 17.12 -10.49
C SER A 57 -6.14 17.24 -8.98
N PHE A 58 -4.98 16.80 -8.50
CA PHE A 58 -4.56 16.95 -7.11
C PHE A 58 -4.28 18.42 -6.75
N GLU A 59 -3.64 19.19 -7.63
CA GLU A 59 -3.39 20.62 -7.43
C GLU A 59 -4.71 21.41 -7.34
N HIS A 60 -5.73 21.04 -8.14
CA HIS A 60 -7.06 21.63 -8.02
C HIS A 60 -7.74 21.27 -6.69
N ALA A 61 -7.63 20.01 -6.27
CA ALA A 61 -8.12 19.58 -4.96
C ALA A 61 -7.39 20.32 -3.82
N ALA A 62 -6.08 20.53 -3.94
CA ALA A 62 -5.27 21.29 -3.01
C ALA A 62 -5.78 22.73 -2.87
N HIS A 63 -6.01 23.41 -3.99
CA HIS A 63 -6.57 24.77 -3.99
C HIS A 63 -7.93 24.84 -3.29
N LYS A 64 -8.82 23.86 -3.53
CA LYS A 64 -10.11 23.77 -2.83
C LYS A 64 -9.96 23.54 -1.34
N ILE A 65 -9.03 22.69 -0.90
CA ILE A 65 -8.75 22.46 0.52
C ILE A 65 -8.26 23.75 1.18
N ILE A 66 -7.32 24.46 0.57
CA ILE A 66 -6.79 25.72 1.12
C ILE A 66 -7.88 26.77 1.27
N THR A 67 -8.72 26.94 0.25
CA THR A 67 -9.70 28.03 0.18
C THR A 67 -11.02 27.74 0.89
N ARG A 68 -11.48 26.48 0.88
CA ARG A 68 -12.81 26.09 1.39
C ARG A 68 -12.75 25.08 2.54
N GLY A 69 -11.60 24.46 2.76
CA GLY A 69 -11.39 23.42 3.75
C GLY A 69 -12.00 22.06 3.38
N THR A 70 -11.71 21.07 4.20
CA THR A 70 -12.34 19.74 4.17
C THR A 70 -13.78 19.77 4.73
N PRO A 71 -14.64 18.78 4.37
CA PRO A 71 -16.04 18.77 4.77
C PRO A 71 -16.27 18.83 6.28
N LYS A 72 -17.13 19.78 6.74
CA LYS A 72 -17.47 19.96 8.16
C LYS A 72 -18.22 18.77 8.79
N LYS A 73 -18.87 17.94 7.97
CA LYS A 73 -19.59 16.72 8.41
C LYS A 73 -18.65 15.58 8.83
N LEU A 74 -17.35 15.72 8.59
CA LEU A 74 -16.31 14.78 9.02
C LEU A 74 -15.37 15.48 9.99
N PRO A 75 -14.64 14.76 10.86
CA PRO A 75 -13.51 15.32 11.58
C PRO A 75 -12.40 15.78 10.59
N PRO A 76 -11.38 16.52 11.05
CA PRO A 76 -10.19 16.79 10.26
C PRO A 76 -9.64 15.50 9.66
N MET A 77 -9.31 15.54 8.37
CA MET A 77 -9.04 14.34 7.61
C MET A 77 -7.60 13.87 7.81
N ILE A 78 -7.46 12.64 8.28
CA ILE A 78 -6.17 11.98 8.50
C ILE A 78 -6.02 10.81 7.52
N VAL A 79 -4.93 10.81 6.75
CA VAL A 79 -4.54 9.72 5.84
C VAL A 79 -3.39 8.96 6.49
N CYS A 80 -3.60 7.67 6.74
CA CYS A 80 -2.58 6.81 7.32
C CYS A 80 -1.93 5.94 6.26
N PHE A 81 -0.59 5.94 6.20
CA PHE A 81 0.19 5.10 5.31
C PHE A 81 0.84 3.97 6.09
N LEU A 82 0.58 2.73 5.66
CA LEU A 82 1.22 1.54 6.21
C LEU A 82 2.47 1.19 5.41
N GLY A 83 3.63 1.10 6.07
CA GLY A 83 4.87 0.64 5.45
C GLY A 83 5.67 1.77 4.79
N ARG A 84 6.98 1.55 4.59
CA ARG A 84 7.93 2.56 4.06
C ARG A 84 8.59 2.12 2.75
N GLY A 85 7.95 1.19 2.03
CA GLY A 85 8.44 0.67 0.76
C GLY A 85 8.26 1.64 -0.40
N LYS A 86 8.64 1.19 -1.60
CA LYS A 86 8.47 1.94 -2.85
C LYS A 86 7.01 2.33 -3.10
N THR A 87 6.07 1.43 -2.81
CA THR A 87 4.62 1.68 -2.91
C THR A 87 4.15 2.81 -2.00
N ALA A 88 4.52 2.78 -0.72
CA ALA A 88 4.17 3.84 0.21
C ALA A 88 4.79 5.19 -0.22
N LYS A 89 6.02 5.16 -0.73
CA LYS A 89 6.68 6.36 -1.25
C LYS A 89 5.97 6.92 -2.49
N GLY A 90 5.55 6.08 -3.43
CA GLY A 90 4.77 6.52 -4.59
C GLY A 90 3.44 7.15 -4.17
N ALA A 91 2.70 6.49 -3.26
CA ALA A 91 1.44 7.05 -2.74
C ALA A 91 1.67 8.40 -2.03
N ARG A 92 2.77 8.50 -1.30
CA ARG A 92 3.15 9.74 -0.60
C ARG A 92 3.48 10.88 -1.54
N GLU A 93 4.19 10.62 -2.64
CA GLU A 93 4.51 11.66 -3.63
C GLU A 93 3.27 12.29 -4.27
N MET A 94 2.19 11.51 -4.47
CA MET A 94 0.91 12.08 -4.91
C MET A 94 0.25 12.88 -3.78
N PHE A 95 0.21 12.33 -2.57
CA PHE A 95 -0.36 13.01 -1.40
C PHE A 95 0.33 14.34 -1.08
N ASP A 96 1.64 14.44 -1.31
CA ASP A 96 2.44 15.65 -1.03
C ASP A 96 2.05 16.87 -1.88
N LEU A 97 1.30 16.66 -2.97
CA LEU A 97 0.71 17.73 -3.78
C LEU A 97 -0.45 18.45 -3.06
N LEU A 98 -1.00 17.83 -2.00
CA LEU A 98 -2.07 18.38 -1.20
C LEU A 98 -1.50 19.17 0.00
N PRO A 99 -2.20 20.21 0.50
CA PRO A 99 -1.80 20.90 1.72
C PRO A 99 -1.87 19.92 2.88
N HIS A 100 -0.75 19.63 3.55
CA HIS A 100 -0.72 18.63 4.59
C HIS A 100 0.23 18.95 5.75
N GLU A 101 0.07 18.20 6.83
CA GLU A 101 0.95 18.19 7.99
C GLU A 101 1.22 16.74 8.42
N ASP A 102 2.50 16.38 8.59
CA ASP A 102 2.89 15.09 9.14
C ASP A 102 2.64 15.04 10.65
N ILE A 103 2.04 13.96 11.12
CA ILE A 103 1.72 13.73 12.53
C ILE A 103 2.19 12.36 13.01
N THR A 104 2.31 12.24 14.31
CA THR A 104 2.61 11.00 15.04
C THR A 104 1.35 10.45 15.72
N ILE A 105 1.40 9.21 16.22
CA ILE A 105 0.25 8.55 16.85
C ILE A 105 -0.28 9.33 18.06
N ASP A 106 0.60 9.94 18.85
CA ASP A 106 0.24 10.74 20.03
C ASP A 106 -0.54 12.02 19.68
N ARG A 107 -0.45 12.48 18.43
CA ARG A 107 -1.18 13.65 17.92
C ARG A 107 -2.57 13.32 17.36
N LEU A 108 -2.92 12.03 17.22
CA LEU A 108 -4.15 11.62 16.54
C LEU A 108 -5.42 12.20 17.15
N GLN A 109 -5.54 12.12 18.48
CA GLN A 109 -6.74 12.62 19.17
C GLN A 109 -6.87 14.14 19.07
N ASP A 110 -5.78 14.87 19.31
CA ASP A 110 -5.78 16.34 19.20
C ASP A 110 -6.13 16.81 17.78
N VAL A 111 -5.55 16.17 16.75
CA VAL A 111 -5.88 16.48 15.36
C VAL A 111 -7.34 16.13 15.04
N PHE A 112 -7.84 15.01 15.54
CA PHE A 112 -9.23 14.59 15.32
C PHE A 112 -10.23 15.58 15.92
N GLU A 113 -9.91 16.19 17.07
CA GLU A 113 -10.80 17.13 17.77
C GLU A 113 -10.62 18.58 17.27
N ASN A 114 -9.37 19.01 17.08
CA ASN A 114 -9.00 20.42 16.93
C ASN A 114 -8.25 20.74 15.62
N GLY A 115 -8.00 19.74 14.77
CA GLY A 115 -7.24 19.92 13.54
C GLY A 115 -7.85 20.95 12.58
N SER A 116 -6.98 21.67 11.89
CA SER A 116 -7.39 22.59 10.85
C SER A 116 -8.00 21.85 9.66
N ARG A 117 -8.97 22.49 9.00
CA ARG A 117 -9.63 21.93 7.82
C ARG A 117 -9.03 22.42 6.50
N ASN A 118 -8.15 23.43 6.53
CA ASN A 118 -7.47 23.96 5.34
C ASN A 118 -6.25 23.12 4.92
N LYS A 119 -6.08 21.94 5.51
CA LYS A 119 -5.04 20.96 5.21
C LYS A 119 -5.54 19.56 5.53
N LEU A 120 -4.77 18.57 5.11
CA LEU A 120 -4.89 17.17 5.51
C LEU A 120 -3.79 16.83 6.52
N TYR A 121 -3.91 15.66 7.15
CA TYR A 121 -2.89 15.15 8.06
C TYR A 121 -2.38 13.81 7.58
N ALA A 122 -1.06 13.63 7.55
CA ALA A 122 -0.42 12.38 7.18
C ALA A 122 0.10 11.66 8.42
N LEU A 123 -0.30 10.42 8.62
CA LEU A 123 0.27 9.53 9.61
C LEU A 123 1.04 8.42 8.89
N HIS A 124 2.36 8.37 9.04
CA HIS A 124 3.18 7.32 8.45
C HIS A 124 3.65 6.32 9.51
N ILE A 125 3.16 5.08 9.45
CA ILE A 125 3.52 4.05 10.43
C ILE A 125 4.32 2.90 9.80
N SER A 126 5.41 2.56 10.47
CA SER A 126 6.26 1.43 10.14
C SER A 126 5.80 0.15 10.84
N ARG A 127 6.31 -0.99 10.38
CA ARG A 127 5.90 -2.33 10.85
C ARG A 127 5.97 -2.50 12.36
N ASP A 128 6.99 -1.93 13.00
CA ASP A 128 7.19 -1.93 14.45
C ASP A 128 6.10 -1.17 15.22
N THR A 129 5.38 -0.27 14.56
CA THR A 129 4.23 0.44 15.13
C THR A 129 2.90 -0.23 14.79
N ILE A 130 2.82 -0.90 13.63
CA ILE A 130 1.63 -1.63 13.18
C ILE A 130 1.30 -2.78 14.14
N PHE A 131 2.31 -3.44 14.71
CA PHE A 131 2.14 -4.61 15.57
C PHE A 131 2.67 -4.37 16.98
N ARG A 132 1.99 -4.94 17.98
CA ARG A 132 2.40 -4.95 19.39
C ARG A 132 2.45 -6.37 19.93
N LEU A 133 3.13 -6.56 21.07
CA LEU A 133 3.04 -7.82 21.80
C LEU A 133 1.60 -8.08 22.24
N ASN A 134 1.12 -9.31 22.00
CA ASN A 134 -0.19 -9.76 22.45
C ASN A 134 -0.16 -10.13 23.94
N LYS A 135 -1.34 -10.39 24.51
CA LYS A 135 -1.52 -10.69 25.94
C LYS A 135 -0.65 -11.84 26.44
N ASN A 136 -0.41 -12.86 25.61
CA ASN A 136 0.36 -14.04 25.97
C ASN A 136 1.88 -13.76 26.02
N ALA A 137 2.34 -12.67 25.43
CA ALA A 137 3.75 -12.29 25.35
C ALA A 137 4.11 -11.06 26.21
N LEU A 138 3.20 -10.55 27.05
CA LEU A 138 3.46 -9.36 27.87
C LEU A 138 4.60 -9.55 28.87
N HIS A 139 4.86 -10.78 29.31
CA HIS A 139 6.02 -11.12 30.14
C HIS A 139 7.37 -10.85 29.45
N LEU A 140 7.39 -10.66 28.14
CA LEU A 140 8.57 -10.32 27.35
C LEU A 140 8.72 -8.82 27.12
N LYS A 141 7.80 -7.98 27.61
CA LYS A 141 7.72 -6.57 27.25
C LYS A 141 8.99 -5.79 27.58
N GLU A 142 9.47 -5.86 28.81
CA GLU A 142 10.70 -5.14 29.23
C GLU A 142 11.90 -5.55 28.37
N LYS A 143 12.05 -6.86 28.14
CA LYS A 143 13.10 -7.42 27.28
C LYS A 143 12.95 -6.93 25.83
N TYR A 144 11.74 -6.92 25.30
CA TYR A 144 11.47 -6.48 23.93
C TYR A 144 11.70 -4.99 23.76
N ASP A 145 11.26 -4.17 24.72
CA ASP A 145 11.37 -2.72 24.66
C ASP A 145 12.83 -2.25 24.69
N ALA A 146 13.70 -2.98 25.41
CA ALA A 146 15.15 -2.77 25.47
C ALA A 146 15.91 -3.15 24.19
N LEU A 147 15.28 -3.87 23.24
CA LEU A 147 15.91 -4.24 21.97
C LEU A 147 16.09 -3.03 21.05
N THR A 148 17.19 -3.03 20.30
CA THR A 148 17.40 -2.08 19.20
C THR A 148 16.36 -2.28 18.08
N PRO A 149 16.13 -1.29 17.19
CA PRO A 149 15.20 -1.44 16.07
C PRO A 149 15.49 -2.64 15.15
N GLY A 150 16.77 -2.98 14.94
CA GLY A 150 17.19 -4.15 14.16
C GLY A 150 16.84 -5.47 14.85
N GLU A 151 17.05 -5.54 16.16
CA GLU A 151 16.71 -6.71 16.98
C GLU A 151 15.21 -6.90 17.10
N LYS A 152 14.42 -5.83 17.29
CA LYS A 152 12.95 -5.89 17.28
C LYS A 152 12.42 -6.49 15.98
N ARG A 153 13.00 -6.09 14.84
CA ARG A 153 12.69 -6.66 13.53
C ARG A 153 13.00 -8.15 13.45
N SER A 154 14.17 -8.57 13.93
CA SER A 154 14.57 -9.98 13.96
C SER A 154 13.68 -10.80 14.89
N PHE A 155 13.36 -10.27 16.06
CA PHE A 155 12.49 -10.89 17.05
C PHE A 155 11.08 -11.12 16.49
N TYR A 156 10.49 -10.09 15.86
CA TYR A 156 9.21 -10.20 15.17
C TYR A 156 9.24 -11.27 14.07
N GLY A 157 10.28 -11.25 13.23
CA GLY A 157 10.43 -12.21 12.13
C GLY A 157 10.48 -13.67 12.59
N LYS A 158 11.12 -13.93 13.73
CA LYS A 158 11.26 -15.28 14.32
C LYS A 158 10.07 -15.69 15.19
N ASN A 159 9.27 -14.74 15.68
CA ASN A 159 8.21 -15.01 16.66
C ASN A 159 6.90 -14.28 16.33
N PRO A 160 6.34 -14.43 15.11
CA PRO A 160 5.14 -13.68 14.72
C PRO A 160 3.92 -13.96 15.62
N ARG A 161 3.82 -15.17 16.18
CA ARG A 161 2.77 -15.60 17.12
C ARG A 161 2.66 -14.77 18.42
N TYR A 162 3.68 -14.00 18.77
CA TYR A 162 3.67 -13.12 19.94
C TYR A 162 3.08 -11.75 19.66
N PHE A 163 2.70 -11.47 18.42
CA PHE A 163 2.23 -10.16 18.01
C PHE A 163 0.75 -10.17 17.62
N GLU A 164 0.13 -9.01 17.79
CA GLU A 164 -1.19 -8.67 17.29
C GLU A 164 -1.16 -7.27 16.67
N SER A 165 -2.16 -6.93 15.87
CA SER A 165 -2.29 -5.58 15.33
C SER A 165 -2.53 -4.55 16.43
N ASN A 166 -1.88 -3.40 16.30
CA ASN A 166 -1.99 -2.23 17.17
C ASN A 166 -2.81 -1.10 16.52
N LEU A 167 -3.47 -1.38 15.38
CA LEU A 167 -4.25 -0.39 14.64
C LEU A 167 -5.57 -0.01 15.32
N ASP A 168 -5.99 -0.73 16.36
CA ASP A 168 -7.09 -0.32 17.24
C ASP A 168 -6.88 1.08 17.85
N LYS A 169 -5.63 1.53 18.00
CA LYS A 169 -5.29 2.89 18.45
C LYS A 169 -5.33 3.95 17.35
N VAL A 170 -5.39 3.55 16.09
CA VAL A 170 -5.25 4.42 14.92
C VAL A 170 -6.57 4.55 14.15
N LEU A 171 -7.22 3.42 13.88
CA LEU A 171 -8.44 3.30 13.08
C LEU A 171 -9.62 4.18 13.55
N PRO A 172 -9.81 4.47 14.86
CA PRO A 172 -10.86 5.40 15.30
C PRO A 172 -10.73 6.82 14.74
N TYR A 173 -9.51 7.26 14.41
CA TYR A 173 -9.21 8.66 14.08
C TYR A 173 -8.99 8.92 12.59
N ILE A 174 -8.62 7.90 11.83
CA ILE A 174 -8.20 8.08 10.44
C ILE A 174 -9.37 8.03 9.47
N THR A 175 -9.30 8.82 8.41
CA THR A 175 -10.31 8.90 7.34
C THR A 175 -9.98 7.94 6.20
N VAL A 176 -8.71 7.84 5.83
CA VAL A 176 -8.21 6.97 4.76
C VAL A 176 -7.04 6.15 5.29
N LEU A 177 -7.01 4.86 4.94
CA LEU A 177 -5.87 3.98 5.18
C LEU A 177 -5.29 3.53 3.85
N MET A 178 -4.00 3.75 3.65
CA MET A 178 -3.22 3.24 2.51
C MET A 178 -2.43 2.01 2.96
N ASN A 179 -2.86 0.81 2.55
CA ASN A 179 -2.15 -0.43 2.84
C ASN A 179 -1.05 -0.68 1.80
N CYS A 180 0.19 -0.34 2.15
CA CYS A 180 1.36 -0.44 1.26
C CYS A 180 2.44 -1.40 1.80
N ILE A 181 2.03 -2.39 2.61
CA ILE A 181 2.91 -3.41 3.19
C ILE A 181 2.81 -4.73 2.42
N THR A 182 3.79 -5.61 2.57
CA THR A 182 3.66 -7.01 2.17
C THR A 182 3.26 -7.85 3.38
N TRP A 183 2.49 -8.90 3.18
CA TRP A 183 2.04 -9.80 4.24
C TRP A 183 2.14 -11.26 3.82
N SER A 184 2.36 -12.14 4.79
CA SER A 184 2.35 -13.59 4.61
C SER A 184 1.56 -14.27 5.73
N PRO A 185 0.94 -15.45 5.49
CA PRO A 185 0.05 -16.13 6.43
C PRO A 185 0.60 -16.40 7.84
N GLU A 186 1.92 -16.54 7.97
CA GLU A 186 2.60 -16.76 9.25
C GLU A 186 2.61 -15.51 10.15
N TYR A 187 2.31 -14.33 9.61
CA TYR A 187 2.28 -13.05 10.34
C TYR A 187 0.86 -12.66 10.74
N PRO A 188 0.67 -11.95 11.88
CA PRO A 188 -0.65 -11.46 12.27
C PRO A 188 -1.22 -10.52 11.20
N ARG A 189 -2.54 -10.60 10.98
CA ARG A 189 -3.25 -9.66 10.10
C ARG A 189 -3.18 -8.25 10.67
N THR A 190 -3.10 -7.27 9.79
CA THR A 190 -3.08 -5.85 10.15
C THR A 190 -4.47 -5.35 10.53
N ILE A 191 -5.51 -5.82 9.84
CA ILE A 191 -6.91 -5.52 10.17
C ILE A 191 -7.71 -6.82 10.12
N THR A 192 -8.37 -7.14 11.22
CA THR A 192 -9.30 -8.28 11.32
C THR A 192 -10.75 -7.81 11.27
N LYS A 193 -11.66 -8.70 10.85
CA LYS A 193 -13.11 -8.46 10.85
C LYS A 193 -13.62 -8.15 12.26
N SER A 194 -13.11 -8.87 13.26
CA SER A 194 -13.45 -8.68 14.68
C SER A 194 -13.00 -7.31 15.23
N MET A 195 -11.76 -6.89 14.90
CA MET A 195 -11.26 -5.57 15.25
C MET A 195 -12.14 -4.48 14.63
N MET A 196 -12.42 -4.56 13.32
CA MET A 196 -13.25 -3.54 12.66
C MET A 196 -14.68 -3.53 13.17
N ASN A 197 -15.28 -4.69 13.45
CA ASN A 197 -16.61 -4.75 14.05
C ASN A 197 -16.66 -3.98 15.38
N SER A 198 -15.65 -4.18 16.23
CA SER A 198 -15.57 -3.54 17.55
C SER A 198 -15.39 -2.03 17.45
N ILE A 199 -14.53 -1.56 16.54
CA ILE A 199 -14.25 -0.13 16.32
C ILE A 199 -15.46 0.55 15.69
N TYR A 200 -16.05 -0.04 14.65
CA TYR A 200 -17.11 0.57 13.85
C TYR A 200 -18.42 0.80 14.62
N LYS A 201 -18.62 0.10 15.74
CA LYS A 201 -19.75 0.35 16.66
C LYS A 201 -19.74 1.78 17.22
N ASN A 202 -18.54 2.32 17.50
CA ASN A 202 -18.38 3.61 18.15
C ASN A 202 -17.76 4.67 17.22
N PHE A 203 -16.94 4.23 16.26
CA PHE A 203 -16.16 5.13 15.39
C PHE A 203 -16.33 4.73 13.93
N GLN A 204 -17.01 5.58 13.16
CA GLN A 204 -17.23 5.39 11.72
C GLN A 204 -16.37 6.35 10.89
N THR A 205 -15.23 6.80 11.45
CA THR A 205 -14.32 7.78 10.84
C THR A 205 -13.65 7.26 9.59
N LEU A 206 -13.22 6.00 9.58
CA LEU A 206 -12.60 5.36 8.44
C LEU A 206 -13.60 5.23 7.29
N GLN A 207 -13.33 5.94 6.19
CA GLN A 207 -14.19 5.95 5.00
C GLN A 207 -13.66 5.04 3.91
N VAL A 208 -12.34 5.04 3.71
CA VAL A 208 -11.67 4.36 2.60
C VAL A 208 -10.47 3.58 3.10
N ILE A 209 -10.32 2.36 2.59
CA ILE A 209 -9.08 1.60 2.63
C ILE A 209 -8.60 1.44 1.19
N GLY A 210 -7.45 2.05 0.86
CA GLY A 210 -6.71 1.78 -0.36
C GLY A 210 -5.79 0.59 -0.14
N ASP A 211 -6.27 -0.60 -0.51
CA ASP A 211 -5.54 -1.85 -0.37
C ASP A 211 -4.72 -2.17 -1.63
N ILE A 212 -3.51 -1.57 -1.71
CA ILE A 212 -2.64 -1.69 -2.89
C ILE A 212 -2.04 -3.10 -3.02
N THR A 213 -2.03 -3.88 -1.92
CA THR A 213 -1.52 -5.26 -1.96
C THR A 213 -2.50 -6.18 -2.65
N CYS A 214 -3.81 -5.91 -2.46
CA CYS A 214 -4.91 -6.68 -3.03
C CYS A 214 -4.77 -8.19 -2.78
N ASP A 215 -4.37 -8.58 -1.57
CA ASP A 215 -4.28 -9.99 -1.19
C ASP A 215 -5.63 -10.48 -0.65
N PRO A 216 -6.37 -11.36 -1.34
CA PRO A 216 -7.65 -11.89 -0.84
C PRO A 216 -7.48 -12.55 0.51
N ASN A 217 -8.30 -12.14 1.47
CA ASN A 217 -8.16 -12.60 2.85
C ASN A 217 -6.70 -12.45 3.35
N GLY A 218 -6.04 -11.33 3.02
CA GLY A 218 -4.65 -11.01 3.35
C GLY A 218 -4.51 -10.14 4.61
N SER A 219 -3.55 -9.20 4.62
CA SER A 219 -3.32 -8.32 5.79
C SER A 219 -4.57 -7.60 6.26
N ILE A 220 -5.48 -7.28 5.32
CA ILE A 220 -6.85 -6.86 5.60
C ILE A 220 -7.75 -8.07 5.37
N GLU A 221 -8.33 -8.61 6.45
CA GLU A 221 -9.01 -9.91 6.43
C GLU A 221 -10.22 -9.98 5.49
N PHE A 222 -10.87 -8.85 5.22
CA PHE A 222 -12.03 -8.75 4.32
C PHE A 222 -11.65 -8.21 2.93
N SER A 223 -10.37 -8.15 2.61
CA SER A 223 -9.92 -7.79 1.26
C SER A 223 -10.34 -8.85 0.25
N LYS A 224 -10.67 -8.39 -0.95
CA LYS A 224 -11.17 -9.17 -2.09
C LYS A 224 -10.51 -8.61 -3.34
N GLU A 225 -10.17 -9.49 -4.27
CA GLU A 225 -9.71 -9.11 -5.61
C GLU A 225 -10.76 -8.26 -6.32
N MET A 226 -10.34 -7.09 -6.80
CA MET A 226 -11.11 -6.21 -7.66
C MET A 226 -10.34 -5.91 -8.95
N TRP A 227 -11.07 -5.45 -9.96
CA TRP A 227 -10.55 -5.13 -11.28
C TRP A 227 -10.70 -3.65 -11.56
N ILE A 228 -9.96 -3.13 -12.55
CA ILE A 228 -10.00 -1.71 -12.93
C ILE A 228 -11.43 -1.23 -13.22
N ASP A 229 -12.25 -2.07 -13.86
CA ASP A 229 -13.64 -1.72 -14.24
C ASP A 229 -14.59 -1.65 -13.04
N ASP A 230 -14.35 -2.48 -12.01
CA ASP A 230 -15.11 -2.54 -10.77
C ASP A 230 -14.15 -2.49 -9.57
N PRO A 231 -13.51 -1.34 -9.28
CA PRO A 231 -12.31 -1.29 -8.43
C PRO A 231 -12.59 -1.27 -6.93
N VAL A 232 -13.86 -1.09 -6.55
CA VAL A 232 -14.27 -0.79 -5.18
C VAL A 232 -15.41 -1.69 -4.74
N PHE A 233 -15.37 -2.08 -3.47
CA PHE A 233 -16.52 -2.66 -2.76
C PHE A 233 -16.72 -1.98 -1.40
N ILE A 234 -17.95 -2.03 -0.89
CA ILE A 234 -18.28 -1.62 0.48
C ILE A 234 -18.27 -2.84 1.39
N TYR A 235 -17.44 -2.80 2.44
CA TYR A 235 -17.49 -3.73 3.56
C TYR A 235 -18.24 -3.11 4.74
N ASN A 236 -19.27 -3.79 5.24
CA ASN A 236 -20.01 -3.39 6.44
C ASN A 236 -19.49 -4.18 7.67
N PRO A 237 -18.72 -3.56 8.59
CA PRO A 237 -18.12 -4.30 9.69
C PRO A 237 -19.12 -4.89 10.69
N LEU A 238 -20.33 -4.33 10.78
CA LEU A 238 -21.35 -4.79 11.73
C LEU A 238 -22.04 -6.07 11.29
N THR A 239 -22.20 -6.24 9.97
CA THR A 239 -22.90 -7.39 9.37
C THR A 239 -21.95 -8.38 8.71
N GLY A 240 -20.73 -7.97 8.38
CA GLY A 240 -19.79 -8.74 7.58
C GLY A 240 -20.09 -8.73 6.07
N ASN A 241 -21.15 -8.03 5.63
CA ASN A 241 -21.55 -8.03 4.23
C ASN A 241 -20.59 -7.21 3.35
N ILE A 242 -20.37 -7.71 2.13
CA ILE A 242 -19.63 -7.06 1.06
C ILE A 242 -20.61 -6.76 -0.08
N LYS A 243 -20.57 -5.54 -0.61
CA LYS A 243 -21.33 -5.12 -1.80
C LYS A 243 -20.41 -4.39 -2.76
N ASP A 244 -20.33 -4.84 -4.00
CA ASP A 244 -19.50 -4.18 -5.02
C ASP A 244 -20.05 -2.77 -5.34
N GLY A 245 -19.16 -1.88 -5.76
CA GLY A 245 -19.44 -0.46 -5.99
C GLY A 245 -19.35 0.40 -4.73
N PHE A 246 -20.05 1.54 -4.73
CA PHE A 246 -19.88 2.62 -3.74
C PHE A 246 -21.04 2.79 -2.76
N GLU A 247 -22.13 2.04 -2.96
CA GLU A 247 -23.38 2.21 -2.22
C GLU A 247 -23.48 1.36 -0.95
N GLY A 248 -24.29 1.82 0.00
CA GLY A 248 -24.56 1.09 1.24
C GLY A 248 -23.83 1.66 2.45
N LYS A 249 -24.01 1.04 3.62
CA LYS A 249 -23.33 1.40 4.88
C LYS A 249 -22.04 0.60 5.00
N GLY A 250 -20.97 1.23 5.48
CA GLY A 250 -19.67 0.59 5.62
C GLY A 250 -18.52 1.41 5.04
N ILE A 251 -17.36 0.77 5.02
CA ILE A 251 -16.07 1.28 4.56
C ILE A 251 -15.91 0.92 3.09
N ALA A 252 -15.52 1.88 2.26
CA ALA A 252 -15.15 1.59 0.88
C ALA A 252 -13.73 1.01 0.85
N VAL A 253 -13.54 -0.08 0.13
CA VAL A 253 -12.25 -0.73 -0.05
C VAL A 253 -11.93 -0.68 -1.54
N MET A 254 -10.89 0.08 -1.90
CA MET A 254 -10.30 0.08 -3.23
C MET A 254 -9.18 -0.94 -3.22
N ALA A 255 -9.28 -1.99 -4.04
CA ALA A 255 -8.36 -3.14 -4.00
C ALA A 255 -8.15 -3.70 -5.41
N VAL A 256 -7.56 -2.92 -6.32
CA VAL A 256 -7.31 -3.34 -7.70
C VAL A 256 -6.03 -4.18 -7.79
N THR A 257 -6.09 -5.31 -8.49
CA THR A 257 -4.98 -6.29 -8.59
C THR A 257 -3.81 -5.83 -9.46
N ASN A 258 -4.03 -4.92 -10.40
CA ASN A 258 -3.08 -4.52 -11.43
C ASN A 258 -2.93 -3.00 -11.57
N LEU A 259 -2.94 -2.28 -10.45
CA LEU A 259 -2.85 -0.81 -10.38
C LEU A 259 -1.82 -0.16 -11.34
N PRO A 260 -0.58 -0.65 -11.50
CA PRO A 260 0.37 -0.03 -12.44
C PRO A 260 -0.11 0.08 -13.89
N CYS A 261 -1.11 -0.72 -14.30
CA CYS A 261 -1.67 -0.69 -15.66
C CYS A 261 -2.53 0.54 -15.93
N GLU A 262 -3.01 1.24 -14.90
CA GLU A 262 -3.88 2.41 -15.09
C GLU A 262 -3.12 3.65 -15.57
N PHE A 263 -1.83 3.75 -15.26
CA PHE A 263 -0.89 4.68 -15.92
C PHE A 263 0.10 3.93 -16.83
N SER A 264 -0.44 3.11 -17.75
CA SER A 264 0.33 2.16 -18.56
C SER A 264 1.48 2.80 -19.34
N ALA A 265 1.29 3.98 -19.94
CA ALA A 265 2.32 4.68 -20.70
C ALA A 265 3.47 5.18 -19.80
N ASP A 266 3.14 5.80 -18.66
CA ASP A 266 4.12 6.27 -17.68
C ASP A 266 4.91 5.09 -17.08
N ALA A 267 4.20 4.02 -16.70
CA ALA A 267 4.81 2.81 -16.15
C ALA A 267 5.76 2.13 -17.15
N SER A 268 5.36 2.04 -18.43
CA SER A 268 6.18 1.46 -19.50
C SER A 268 7.41 2.30 -19.82
N THR A 269 7.26 3.63 -19.82
CA THR A 269 8.38 4.57 -20.04
C THR A 269 9.40 4.42 -18.93
N GLN A 270 8.96 4.51 -17.67
CA GLN A 270 9.84 4.33 -16.51
C GLN A 270 10.52 2.95 -16.50
N PHE A 271 9.80 1.88 -16.82
CA PHE A 271 10.39 0.55 -16.89
C PHE A 271 11.47 0.48 -17.98
N SER A 272 11.19 1.02 -19.16
CA SER A 272 12.11 1.05 -20.30
C SER A 272 13.39 1.82 -19.98
N GLU A 273 13.28 2.99 -19.36
CA GLU A 273 14.42 3.80 -18.92
C GLU A 273 15.31 3.07 -17.92
N ASN A 274 14.74 2.27 -17.02
CA ASN A 274 15.52 1.49 -16.06
C ASN A 274 16.24 0.29 -16.70
N ILE A 275 15.72 -0.28 -17.79
CA ILE A 275 16.33 -1.39 -18.52
C ILE A 275 17.35 -0.90 -19.56
N TYR A 276 17.14 0.29 -20.12
CA TYR A 276 17.94 0.85 -21.22
C TYR A 276 19.46 0.78 -20.99
N PRO A 277 20.02 1.06 -19.78
CA PRO A 277 21.46 0.96 -19.53
C PRO A 277 22.04 -0.45 -19.74
N PHE A 278 21.22 -1.49 -19.64
CA PHE A 278 21.65 -2.89 -19.80
C PHE A 278 21.51 -3.40 -21.23
N LEU A 279 20.73 -2.72 -22.08
CA LEU A 279 20.33 -3.22 -23.40
C LEU A 279 21.54 -3.56 -24.28
N LYS A 280 22.51 -2.66 -24.37
CA LYS A 280 23.74 -2.89 -25.16
C LYS A 280 24.51 -4.12 -24.66
N ASN A 281 24.63 -4.28 -23.33
CA ASN A 281 25.33 -5.41 -22.74
C ASN A 281 24.60 -6.74 -23.00
N ILE A 282 23.28 -6.76 -22.86
CA ILE A 282 22.45 -7.92 -23.16
C ILE A 282 22.62 -8.34 -24.62
N VAL A 283 22.46 -7.40 -25.56
CA VAL A 283 22.53 -7.69 -27.00
C VAL A 283 23.93 -8.16 -27.44
N SER A 284 24.99 -7.66 -26.81
CA SER A 284 26.37 -8.02 -27.15
C SER A 284 26.92 -9.25 -26.41
N ALA A 285 26.12 -9.91 -25.57
CA ALA A 285 26.58 -11.07 -24.79
C ALA A 285 26.84 -12.31 -25.68
N ASP A 286 27.83 -13.11 -25.30
CA ASP A 286 28.07 -14.41 -25.93
C ASP A 286 27.16 -15.48 -25.34
N TYR A 287 26.07 -15.79 -26.04
CA TYR A 287 25.13 -16.83 -25.63
C TYR A 287 25.61 -18.26 -25.93
N LYS A 288 26.74 -18.42 -26.62
CA LYS A 288 27.36 -19.73 -26.88
C LYS A 288 28.32 -20.14 -25.76
N SER A 289 28.86 -19.21 -24.98
CA SER A 289 29.76 -19.51 -23.86
C SER A 289 29.04 -20.00 -22.59
N THR A 290 29.78 -20.19 -21.50
CA THR A 290 29.21 -20.32 -20.16
C THR A 290 28.60 -18.98 -19.71
N ILE A 291 27.72 -19.00 -18.72
CA ILE A 291 27.11 -17.78 -18.17
C ILE A 291 28.15 -16.82 -17.60
N ASP A 292 29.22 -17.35 -17.00
CA ASP A 292 30.28 -16.52 -16.41
C ASP A 292 31.17 -15.86 -17.45
N GLU A 293 31.33 -16.49 -18.62
CA GLU A 293 32.10 -16.00 -19.76
C GLU A 293 31.26 -15.19 -20.76
N SER A 294 29.93 -15.16 -20.60
CA SER A 294 29.00 -14.52 -21.55
C SER A 294 29.19 -13.01 -21.73
N GLY A 295 29.95 -12.37 -20.85
CA GLY A 295 30.11 -10.91 -20.84
C GLY A 295 28.89 -10.16 -20.29
N LEU A 296 27.87 -10.85 -19.79
CA LEU A 296 26.74 -10.22 -19.11
C LEU A 296 27.19 -9.47 -17.85
N MET A 297 26.67 -8.26 -17.67
CA MET A 297 26.88 -7.47 -16.47
C MET A 297 26.40 -8.25 -15.23
N PRO A 298 27.08 -8.11 -14.07
CA PRO A 298 26.75 -8.88 -12.87
C PRO A 298 25.29 -8.81 -12.46
N ASP A 299 24.65 -7.66 -12.70
CA ASP A 299 23.25 -7.41 -12.37
C ASP A 299 22.29 -8.25 -13.21
N ILE A 300 22.50 -8.28 -14.52
CA ILE A 300 21.73 -9.12 -15.45
C ILE A 300 22.03 -10.58 -15.22
N ARG A 301 23.31 -10.95 -15.07
CA ARG A 301 23.74 -12.32 -14.79
C ARG A 301 23.04 -12.91 -13.57
N ARG A 302 22.93 -12.13 -12.48
CA ARG A 302 22.20 -12.54 -11.26
C ARG A 302 20.68 -12.68 -11.46
N ALA A 303 20.12 -12.06 -12.50
CA ALA A 303 18.70 -12.13 -12.85
C ALA A 303 18.37 -13.27 -13.83
N VAL A 304 19.38 -13.93 -14.41
CA VAL A 304 19.18 -15.08 -15.30
C VAL A 304 18.72 -16.30 -14.49
N ILE A 305 17.46 -16.68 -14.66
CA ILE A 305 16.86 -17.88 -14.04
C ILE A 305 17.36 -19.14 -14.75
N LEU A 306 17.28 -19.16 -16.08
CA LEU A 306 17.68 -20.28 -16.93
C LEU A 306 18.79 -19.85 -17.89
N TRP A 307 19.85 -20.64 -17.98
CA TRP A 307 20.87 -20.53 -19.02
C TRP A 307 20.86 -21.81 -19.85
N LYS A 308 20.60 -21.68 -21.16
CA LYS A 308 20.52 -22.84 -22.08
C LYS A 308 19.58 -23.95 -21.59
N GLY A 309 18.43 -23.55 -21.04
CA GLY A 309 17.40 -24.46 -20.54
C GLY A 309 17.68 -25.09 -19.17
N GLN A 310 18.80 -24.75 -18.51
CA GLN A 310 19.12 -25.24 -17.17
C GLN A 310 19.07 -24.12 -16.14
N PHE A 311 18.58 -24.42 -14.92
CA PHE A 311 18.63 -23.47 -13.82
C PHE A 311 20.06 -23.07 -13.51
N THR A 312 20.30 -21.76 -13.41
CA THR A 312 21.58 -21.24 -12.92
C THR A 312 21.71 -21.56 -11.42
N GLU A 313 22.93 -21.52 -10.89
CA GLU A 313 23.24 -21.94 -9.50
C GLU A 313 22.26 -21.40 -8.46
N ARG A 314 21.96 -20.09 -8.55
CA ARG A 314 21.07 -19.39 -7.63
C ARG A 314 19.63 -19.92 -7.64
N TYR A 315 19.19 -20.44 -8.77
CA TYR A 315 17.81 -20.89 -8.98
C TYR A 315 17.70 -22.41 -9.05
N LYS A 316 18.78 -23.17 -8.77
CA LYS A 316 18.76 -24.64 -8.77
C LYS A 316 17.67 -25.25 -7.89
N TYR A 317 17.33 -24.59 -6.79
CA TYR A 317 16.25 -25.00 -5.87
C TYR A 317 14.87 -25.09 -6.56
N MET A 318 14.68 -24.44 -7.72
CA MET A 318 13.43 -24.53 -8.48
C MET A 318 13.17 -25.94 -9.03
N ASN A 319 14.19 -26.79 -9.17
CA ASN A 319 14.00 -28.20 -9.57
C ASN A 319 13.12 -28.98 -8.58
N ASP A 320 13.16 -28.64 -7.29
CA ASP A 320 12.40 -29.33 -6.25
C ASP A 320 10.88 -29.17 -6.48
N TYR A 321 10.47 -28.04 -7.06
CA TYR A 321 9.06 -27.74 -7.38
C TYR A 321 8.59 -28.38 -8.70
N LEU A 322 9.51 -28.64 -9.64
CA LEU A 322 9.17 -29.34 -10.90
C LEU A 322 8.88 -30.82 -10.66
N THR A 323 9.62 -31.43 -9.72
CA THR A 323 9.46 -32.86 -9.40
C THR A 323 8.10 -33.15 -8.77
N GLN A 324 7.54 -32.20 -8.00
CA GLN A 324 6.20 -32.31 -7.39
C GLN A 324 5.05 -32.27 -8.40
N LEU A 325 5.26 -31.74 -9.62
CA LEU A 325 4.25 -31.73 -10.68
C LEU A 325 4.23 -33.02 -11.52
N ALA A 326 5.27 -33.86 -11.38
CA ALA A 326 5.41 -35.11 -12.11
C ALA A 326 4.91 -36.34 -11.32
N THR A 327 4.47 -36.14 -10.07
CA THR A 327 3.86 -37.13 -9.17
C THR A 327 2.41 -36.79 -8.90
#